data_AF-A0A2X3EZC9-F1
#
_entry.id   AF-A0A2X3EZC9-F1
#
_cell.length_a   1.000
_cell.length_b   1.000
_cell.length_c   1.000
_cell.angle_alpha   90.00
_cell.angle_beta   90.00
_cell.angle_gamma   90.00
#
_symmetry.space_group_name_H-M   'P 1'
#
loop_
_entity.id
_entity.type
_entity.pdbx_description
1 polymer ?
#
loop_
_entity_poly.entity_id
_entity_poly.type
_entity_poly.pdbx_seq_one_letter_code
_entity_poly.pdbx_strand_id
1 'polypeptide(L)'
;MRQVVRHHAISILMIGGPAISPVRYSPGRRKRECGWEDITLEGMHFRVVSPPTADGLLPTLIYYHGGCFVSGGFATHDNQLRQLAWFSGCRVIAVQYRLAPEYPFPAAHDDAERGATIIHQHAKQLGVDASRITLAGDSAGGHLALVTALRLKAAGAWQPAQLILIYPMLDTTASMASYASNGEDYIITRDTLLSGYEMYLAATPATHPDASPLWREDFHGLPPVHILTAEFDPLRDEGEVLYRRLMEQGVESSCQRYLGVIHGFFQLGGVSHAARDAMRDIAWRAASPGR
;
A
#
# COMPACT_ATOMS: atom_id res chain seq x y z
N MET A 1 -48.48 -9.95 -9.16
CA MET A 1 -48.86 -8.89 -8.21
C MET A 1 -47.65 -8.04 -7.89
N ARG A 2 -47.59 -6.82 -8.44
CA ARG A 2 -46.51 -5.86 -8.18
C ARG A 2 -46.81 -5.15 -6.85
N GLN A 3 -45.93 -5.27 -5.87
CA GLN A 3 -46.06 -4.57 -4.61
C GLN A 3 -45.45 -3.17 -4.77
N VAL A 4 -46.33 -2.17 -4.78
CA VAL A 4 -46.01 -0.74 -4.75
C VAL A 4 -45.65 -0.38 -3.31
N VAL A 5 -44.41 0.01 -3.06
CA VAL A 5 -44.03 0.63 -1.78
C VAL A 5 -44.11 2.14 -1.93
N ARG A 6 -44.96 2.73 -1.08
CA ARG A 6 -45.36 4.15 -1.08
C ARG A 6 -44.20 5.04 -0.62
N HIS A 7 -43.91 6.06 -1.42
CA HIS A 7 -43.06 7.18 -1.04
C HIS A 7 -43.73 7.98 0.09
N HIS A 8 -43.02 8.20 1.20
CA HIS A 8 -43.37 9.21 2.18
C HIS A 8 -42.46 10.43 1.95
N ALA A 9 -43.07 11.49 1.43
CA ALA A 9 -42.46 12.81 1.38
C ALA A 9 -42.55 13.45 2.78
N ILE A 10 -41.42 13.90 3.31
CA ILE A 10 -41.38 14.78 4.48
C ILE A 10 -40.91 16.15 3.99
N SER A 11 -41.84 17.09 3.92
CA SER A 11 -41.58 18.50 3.67
C SER A 11 -40.94 19.13 4.91
N ILE A 12 -39.75 19.71 4.78
CA ILE A 12 -39.14 20.55 5.80
C ILE A 12 -39.28 22.01 5.40
N LEU A 13 -39.87 22.76 6.34
CA LEU A 13 -40.20 24.17 6.32
C LEU A 13 -38.94 25.04 6.14
N MET A 14 -38.94 25.89 5.11
CA MET A 14 -37.91 26.91 4.87
C MET A 14 -38.10 28.09 5.82
N ILE A 15 -37.13 28.35 6.70
CA ILE A 15 -37.05 29.58 7.49
C ILE A 15 -35.83 30.37 7.00
N GLY A 16 -36.08 31.56 6.45
CA GLY A 16 -35.06 32.43 5.88
C GLY A 16 -34.12 33.03 6.93
N GLY A 17 -32.82 32.90 6.70
CA GLY A 17 -31.76 33.62 7.42
C GLY A 17 -31.18 34.77 6.58
N PRO A 18 -30.58 35.80 7.21
CA PRO A 18 -30.22 37.05 6.54
C PRO A 18 -29.00 36.92 5.61
N ALA A 19 -28.90 37.89 4.70
CA ALA A 19 -27.93 37.96 3.60
C ALA A 19 -26.45 37.85 4.05
N ILE A 20 -25.70 37.04 3.30
CA ILE A 20 -24.26 36.80 3.49
C ILE A 20 -23.47 38.00 2.94
N SER A 21 -22.66 38.63 3.78
CA SER A 21 -21.68 39.64 3.37
C SER A 21 -20.48 39.00 2.64
N PRO A 22 -19.81 39.72 1.71
CA PRO A 22 -18.70 39.15 0.95
C PRO A 22 -17.51 38.82 1.86
N VAL A 23 -17.02 37.59 1.76
CA VAL A 23 -15.91 37.06 2.55
C VAL A 23 -14.61 37.81 2.21
N ARG A 24 -14.02 38.46 3.22
CA ARG A 24 -12.66 39.02 3.14
C ARG A 24 -11.63 37.89 3.19
N TYR A 25 -10.65 37.95 2.29
CA TYR A 25 -9.45 37.13 2.30
C TYR A 25 -8.69 37.28 3.64
N SER A 26 -8.37 36.16 4.29
CA SER A 26 -7.53 36.10 5.49
C SER A 26 -6.36 35.16 5.24
N PRO A 27 -5.09 35.61 5.31
CA PRO A 27 -3.94 34.73 5.20
C PRO A 27 -3.76 33.94 6.51
N GLY A 28 -3.46 32.64 6.43
CA GLY A 28 -2.85 31.90 7.54
C GLY A 28 -3.69 30.87 8.30
N ARG A 29 -4.61 30.12 7.66
CA ARG A 29 -5.03 28.82 8.21
C ARG A 29 -4.17 27.71 7.60
N ARG A 30 -3.29 27.09 8.39
CA ARG A 30 -2.76 25.75 8.04
C ARG A 30 -3.96 24.88 7.69
N LYS A 31 -3.95 24.22 6.53
CA LYS A 31 -4.98 23.21 6.21
C LYS A 31 -5.01 22.24 7.38
N ARG A 32 -6.18 21.97 7.95
CA ARG A 32 -6.31 20.99 9.06
C ARG A 32 -6.51 19.57 8.54
N GLU A 33 -6.35 19.36 7.24
CA GLU A 33 -6.67 18.12 6.55
C GLU A 33 -5.66 17.88 5.42
N CYS A 34 -5.41 16.62 5.10
CA CYS A 34 -4.60 16.24 3.94
C CYS A 34 -5.34 16.61 2.65
N GLY A 35 -4.63 17.27 1.73
CA GLY A 35 -5.11 17.46 0.37
C GLY A 35 -4.93 16.17 -0.43
N TRP A 36 -5.78 15.93 -1.42
CA TRP A 36 -5.60 14.82 -2.35
C TRP A 36 -6.06 15.21 -3.75
N GLU A 37 -5.47 14.58 -4.75
CA GLU A 37 -5.85 14.71 -6.15
C GLU A 37 -5.54 13.40 -6.90
N ASP A 38 -6.37 13.08 -7.89
CA ASP A 38 -6.11 12.00 -8.83
C ASP A 38 -5.52 12.62 -10.10
N ILE A 39 -4.37 12.11 -10.54
CA ILE A 39 -3.63 12.63 -11.70
C ILE A 39 -3.37 11.52 -12.71
N THR A 40 -3.07 11.92 -13.94
CA THR A 40 -2.60 11.00 -14.98
C THR A 40 -1.28 11.50 -15.52
N LEU A 41 -0.25 10.66 -15.51
CA LEU A 41 1.05 10.93 -16.13
C LEU A 41 1.40 9.75 -17.03
N GLU A 42 1.72 10.04 -18.29
CA GLU A 42 2.07 9.04 -19.31
C GLU A 42 1.04 7.89 -19.44
N GLY A 43 -0.23 8.18 -19.21
CA GLY A 43 -1.31 7.18 -19.27
C GLY A 43 -1.41 6.26 -18.04
N MET A 44 -0.61 6.49 -17.00
CA MET A 44 -0.76 5.88 -15.68
C MET A 44 -1.54 6.80 -14.75
N HIS A 45 -2.43 6.23 -13.94
CA HIS A 45 -3.24 6.97 -12.96
C HIS A 45 -2.65 6.84 -11.55
N PHE A 46 -2.66 7.95 -10.82
CA PHE A 46 -2.11 8.03 -9.47
C PHE A 46 -3.05 8.81 -8.55
N ARG A 47 -3.10 8.43 -7.27
CA ARG A 47 -3.66 9.29 -6.21
C ARG A 47 -2.52 9.92 -5.44
N VAL A 48 -2.41 11.24 -5.51
CA VAL A 48 -1.45 12.02 -4.73
C VAL A 48 -2.14 12.55 -3.49
N VAL A 49 -1.64 12.19 -2.31
CA VAL A 49 -2.08 12.71 -1.02
C VAL A 49 -0.97 13.57 -0.44
N SER A 50 -1.28 14.84 -0.20
CA SER A 50 -0.35 15.82 0.35
C SER A 50 -0.63 16.05 1.84
N PRO A 51 0.42 16.07 2.68
CA PRO A 51 0.27 16.33 4.11
C PRO A 51 -0.23 17.78 4.34
N PRO A 52 -0.75 18.09 5.54
CA PRO A 52 -1.30 19.41 5.85
C PRO A 52 -0.29 20.56 5.69
N THR A 53 0.98 20.26 5.91
CA THR A 53 2.12 21.16 5.68
C THR A 53 2.97 20.58 4.56
N ALA A 54 2.57 20.83 3.31
CA ALA A 54 3.35 20.47 2.13
C ALA A 54 4.05 21.71 1.57
N ASP A 55 5.36 21.82 1.79
CA ASP A 55 6.22 22.85 1.20
C ASP A 55 7.49 22.20 0.63
N GLY A 56 7.92 22.66 -0.55
CA GLY A 56 9.09 22.13 -1.25
C GLY A 56 9.01 20.65 -1.66
N LEU A 57 10.19 20.02 -1.73
CA LEU A 57 10.35 18.60 -2.02
C LEU A 57 10.21 17.78 -0.72
N LEU A 58 9.33 16.78 -0.73
CA LEU A 58 9.01 15.98 0.45
C LEU A 58 9.49 14.53 0.30
N PRO A 59 9.85 13.86 1.41
CA PRO A 59 9.93 12.40 1.45
C PRO A 59 8.59 11.83 1.00
N THR A 60 8.63 10.71 0.28
CA THR A 60 7.44 10.20 -0.40
C THR A 60 7.30 8.70 -0.26
N LEU A 61 6.10 8.25 0.12
CA LEU A 61 5.70 6.85 -0.03
C LEU A 61 5.05 6.66 -1.38
N ILE A 62 5.62 5.80 -2.23
CA ILE A 62 4.89 5.22 -3.35
C ILE A 62 4.18 4.00 -2.80
N TYR A 63 2.85 4.01 -2.86
CA TYR A 63 2.01 3.03 -2.19
C TYR A 63 1.31 2.09 -3.19
N TYR A 64 1.40 0.80 -2.94
CA TYR A 64 0.67 -0.24 -3.64
C TYR A 64 -0.35 -0.85 -2.68
N HIS A 65 -1.62 -0.89 -3.07
CA HIS A 65 -2.68 -1.39 -2.22
C HIS A 65 -2.72 -2.92 -2.15
N GLY A 66 -3.31 -3.47 -1.09
CA GLY A 66 -3.64 -4.89 -1.00
C GLY A 66 -4.89 -5.28 -1.78
N GLY A 67 -5.27 -6.56 -1.71
CA GLY A 67 -6.47 -7.10 -2.36
C GLY A 67 -6.22 -8.26 -3.31
N CYS A 68 -5.17 -9.05 -3.05
CA CYS A 68 -4.82 -10.28 -3.78
C CYS A 68 -4.70 -10.09 -5.32
N PHE A 69 -4.28 -8.91 -5.78
CA PHE A 69 -4.21 -8.53 -7.21
C PHE A 69 -5.55 -8.51 -7.97
N VAL A 70 -6.67 -8.78 -7.29
CA VAL A 70 -8.02 -8.89 -7.90
C VAL A 70 -8.98 -7.81 -7.42
N SER A 71 -8.61 -7.08 -6.37
CA SER A 71 -9.47 -6.09 -5.73
C SER A 71 -8.66 -4.97 -5.10
N GLY A 72 -9.36 -3.95 -4.61
CA GLY A 72 -8.77 -2.77 -4.00
C GLY A 72 -8.72 -1.58 -4.96
N GLY A 73 -8.00 -0.54 -4.55
CA GLY A 73 -7.89 0.72 -5.27
C GLY A 73 -7.98 1.91 -4.34
N PHE A 74 -7.92 3.12 -4.90
CA PHE A 74 -7.80 4.34 -4.12
C PHE A 74 -8.90 4.52 -3.08
N ALA A 75 -10.15 4.21 -3.42
CA ALA A 75 -11.28 4.36 -2.48
C ALA A 75 -11.16 3.43 -1.27
N THR A 76 -10.72 2.19 -1.48
CA THR A 76 -10.58 1.19 -0.40
C THR A 76 -9.45 1.51 0.58
N HIS A 77 -8.42 2.25 0.11
CA HIS A 77 -7.23 2.58 0.90
C HIS A 77 -7.15 4.07 1.28
N ASP A 78 -8.17 4.88 0.95
CA ASP A 78 -8.13 6.34 1.10
C ASP A 78 -7.78 6.78 2.53
N ASN A 79 -8.35 6.10 3.53
CA ASN A 79 -8.10 6.39 4.94
C ASN A 79 -6.63 6.12 5.33
N GLN A 80 -6.05 5.03 4.85
CA GLN A 80 -4.66 4.65 5.15
C GLN A 80 -3.70 5.62 4.46
N LEU A 81 -3.94 5.97 3.18
CA LEU A 81 -3.14 6.95 2.45
C LEU A 81 -3.13 8.31 3.14
N ARG A 82 -4.29 8.78 3.62
CA ARG A 82 -4.40 10.04 4.39
C ARG A 82 -3.71 9.97 5.74
N GLN A 83 -3.86 8.87 6.48
CA GLN A 83 -3.22 8.72 7.78
C GLN A 83 -1.70 8.66 7.63
N LEU A 84 -1.18 7.94 6.63
CA LEU A 84 0.24 7.92 6.30
C LEU A 84 0.74 9.33 6.02
N ALA A 85 0.10 10.07 5.11
CA ALA A 85 0.50 11.46 4.81
C ALA A 85 0.44 12.34 6.07
N TRP A 86 -0.63 12.22 6.86
CA TRP A 86 -0.83 13.02 8.07
C TRP A 86 0.25 12.79 9.13
N PHE A 87 0.49 11.52 9.51
CA PHE A 87 1.39 11.19 10.61
C PHE A 87 2.86 11.28 10.22
N SER A 88 3.20 11.00 8.96
CA SER A 88 4.60 11.02 8.50
C SER A 88 5.07 12.40 8.03
N GLY A 89 4.14 13.29 7.65
CA GLY A 89 4.48 14.51 6.91
C GLY A 89 5.05 14.25 5.51
N CYS A 90 4.96 13.01 5.02
CA CYS A 90 5.37 12.63 3.68
C CYS A 90 4.25 12.90 2.68
N ARG A 91 4.63 13.05 1.40
CA ARG A 91 3.69 12.84 0.31
C ARG A 91 3.42 11.34 0.17
N VAL A 92 2.19 10.96 -0.17
CA VAL A 92 1.84 9.59 -0.50
C VAL A 92 1.30 9.57 -1.92
N ILE A 93 1.88 8.73 -2.78
CA ILE A 93 1.44 8.57 -4.17
C ILE A 93 1.06 7.12 -4.37
N ALA A 94 -0.22 6.83 -4.45
CA ALA A 94 -0.72 5.49 -4.73
C ALA A 94 -0.77 5.24 -6.23
N VAL A 95 -0.26 4.09 -6.69
CA VAL A 95 -0.27 3.68 -8.10
C VAL A 95 -1.55 2.91 -8.39
N GLN A 96 -2.31 3.30 -9.41
CA GLN A 96 -3.39 2.46 -9.93
C GLN A 96 -2.78 1.41 -10.85
N TYR A 97 -2.80 0.16 -10.42
CA TYR A 97 -2.38 -0.98 -11.23
C TYR A 97 -3.58 -1.80 -11.69
N ARG A 98 -3.44 -2.47 -12.82
CA ARG A 98 -4.47 -3.34 -13.39
C ARG A 98 -4.67 -4.60 -12.55
N LEU A 99 -5.93 -5.04 -12.45
CA LEU A 99 -6.36 -6.16 -11.61
C LEU A 99 -6.72 -7.38 -12.46
N ALA A 100 -6.53 -8.57 -11.88
CA ALA A 100 -7.11 -9.80 -12.38
C ALA A 100 -8.61 -9.89 -12.03
N PRO A 101 -9.40 -10.65 -12.82
CA PRO A 101 -8.99 -11.54 -13.90
C PRO A 101 -8.81 -10.86 -15.27
N GLU A 102 -9.20 -9.59 -15.42
CA GLU A 102 -9.11 -8.87 -16.70
C GLU A 102 -7.65 -8.71 -17.16
N TYR A 103 -6.74 -8.56 -16.21
CA TYR A 103 -5.30 -8.41 -16.45
C TYR A 103 -4.51 -9.33 -15.51
N PRO A 104 -4.28 -10.59 -15.91
CA PRO A 104 -3.49 -11.53 -15.12
C PRO A 104 -2.00 -11.13 -15.07
N PHE A 105 -1.22 -11.91 -14.33
CA PHE A 105 0.22 -11.79 -14.23
C PHE A 105 0.88 -11.67 -15.63
N PRO A 106 1.87 -10.76 -15.83
CA PRO A 106 2.49 -9.87 -14.84
C PRO A 106 1.92 -8.44 -14.80
N ALA A 107 0.67 -8.20 -15.24
CA ALA A 107 0.18 -6.82 -15.47
C ALA A 107 0.35 -5.86 -14.28
N ALA A 108 -0.05 -6.27 -13.07
CA ALA A 108 0.14 -5.46 -11.86
C ALA A 108 1.61 -5.15 -11.55
N HIS A 109 2.52 -6.07 -11.84
CA HIS A 109 3.97 -5.87 -11.64
C HIS A 109 4.52 -4.82 -12.60
N ASP A 110 4.15 -4.93 -13.88
CA ASP A 110 4.58 -4.01 -14.92
C ASP A 110 4.05 -2.59 -14.62
N ASP A 111 2.81 -2.48 -14.15
CA ASP A 111 2.21 -1.20 -13.76
C ASP A 111 2.87 -0.62 -12.50
N ALA A 112 3.23 -1.46 -11.52
CA ALA A 112 3.89 -1.03 -10.29
C ALA A 112 5.30 -0.45 -10.57
N GLU A 113 6.08 -1.13 -11.41
CA GLU A 113 7.40 -0.71 -11.85
C GLU A 113 7.34 0.55 -12.72
N ARG A 114 6.43 0.58 -13.69
CA ARG A 114 6.21 1.74 -14.56
C ARG A 114 5.75 2.95 -13.74
N GLY A 115 4.82 2.74 -12.81
CA GLY A 115 4.34 3.78 -11.90
C GLY A 115 5.46 4.36 -11.05
N ALA A 116 6.31 3.51 -10.45
CA ALA A 116 7.47 3.96 -9.68
C ALA A 116 8.44 4.78 -10.54
N THR A 117 8.71 4.31 -11.76
CA THR A 117 9.61 4.97 -12.71
C THR A 117 9.09 6.35 -13.11
N ILE A 118 7.81 6.48 -13.44
CA ILE A 118 7.18 7.76 -13.78
C ILE A 118 7.24 8.72 -12.59
N ILE A 119 6.92 8.25 -11.37
CA ILE A 119 6.98 9.09 -10.16
C ILE A 119 8.41 9.60 -9.93
N HIS A 120 9.42 8.75 -10.06
CA HIS A 120 10.82 9.15 -9.92
C HIS A 120 11.25 10.15 -11.00
N GLN A 121 10.88 9.92 -12.26
CA GLN A 121 11.19 10.84 -13.37
C GLN A 121 10.52 12.21 -13.22
N HIS A 122 9.27 12.24 -12.73
CA HIS A 122 8.50 13.45 -12.49
C HIS A 122 8.63 13.98 -11.04
N ALA A 123 9.62 13.52 -10.27
CA ALA A 123 9.69 13.79 -8.84
C ALA A 123 9.59 15.28 -8.51
N LYS A 124 10.36 16.13 -9.19
CA LYS A 124 10.31 17.59 -8.98
C LYS A 124 8.92 18.19 -9.25
N GLN A 125 8.24 17.75 -10.30
CA GLN A 125 6.89 18.21 -10.65
C GLN A 125 5.87 17.78 -9.58
N LEU A 126 6.05 16.59 -9.02
CA LEU A 126 5.21 16.02 -7.96
C LEU A 126 5.58 16.52 -6.55
N GLY A 127 6.59 17.40 -6.43
CA GLY A 127 7.12 17.85 -5.15
C GLY A 127 7.81 16.75 -4.34
N VAL A 128 8.27 15.68 -4.99
CA VAL A 128 8.92 14.52 -4.38
C VAL A 128 10.43 14.76 -4.29
N ASP A 129 11.00 14.51 -3.13
CA ASP A 129 12.45 14.32 -2.99
C ASP A 129 12.82 12.91 -3.47
N ALA A 130 13.38 12.84 -4.68
CA ALA A 130 13.73 11.57 -5.33
C ALA A 130 14.73 10.72 -4.53
N SER A 131 15.55 11.35 -3.68
CA SER A 131 16.50 10.64 -2.81
C SER A 131 15.87 10.02 -1.56
N ARG A 132 14.59 10.32 -1.29
CA ARG A 132 13.85 9.93 -0.08
C ARG A 132 12.52 9.26 -0.42
N ILE A 133 12.52 8.46 -1.48
CA ILE A 133 11.38 7.63 -1.89
C ILE A 133 11.38 6.33 -1.09
N THR A 134 10.24 6.00 -0.48
CA THR A 134 9.95 4.70 0.11
C THR A 134 8.97 3.97 -0.80
N LEU A 135 9.23 2.71 -1.16
CA LEU A 135 8.19 1.85 -1.72
C LEU A 135 7.49 1.13 -0.57
N ALA A 136 6.17 1.21 -0.54
CA ALA A 136 5.38 0.59 0.51
C ALA A 136 4.12 -0.06 -0.04
N GLY A 137 3.60 -1.04 0.68
CA GLY A 137 2.31 -1.61 0.36
C GLY A 137 1.92 -2.70 1.33
N ASP A 138 0.66 -3.08 1.26
CA ASP A 138 0.08 -4.09 2.14
C ASP A 138 -0.39 -5.32 1.38
N SER A 139 -0.17 -6.52 1.93
CA SER A 139 -0.56 -7.78 1.29
C SER A 139 0.04 -7.94 -0.11
N ALA A 140 -0.77 -8.09 -1.16
CA ALA A 140 -0.37 -8.02 -2.57
C ALA A 140 0.36 -6.71 -2.94
N GLY A 141 0.09 -5.60 -2.27
CA GLY A 141 0.84 -4.35 -2.45
C GLY A 141 2.25 -4.41 -1.86
N GLY A 142 2.43 -5.12 -0.73
CA GLY A 142 3.75 -5.37 -0.15
C GLY A 142 4.59 -6.26 -1.07
N HIS A 143 3.95 -7.22 -1.74
CA HIS A 143 4.57 -7.99 -2.82
C HIS A 143 5.07 -7.08 -3.96
N LEU A 144 4.19 -6.21 -4.49
CA LEU A 144 4.55 -5.29 -5.58
C LEU A 144 5.69 -4.35 -5.20
N ALA A 145 5.72 -3.86 -3.95
CA ALA A 145 6.82 -3.02 -3.46
C ALA A 145 8.17 -3.74 -3.52
N LEU A 146 8.22 -4.99 -3.04
CA LEU A 146 9.44 -5.81 -3.06
C LEU A 146 9.89 -6.13 -4.49
N VAL A 147 8.99 -6.64 -5.33
CA VAL A 147 9.34 -7.06 -6.69
C VAL A 147 9.70 -5.86 -7.56
N THR A 148 9.05 -4.71 -7.38
CA THR A 148 9.44 -3.46 -8.05
C THR A 148 10.88 -3.09 -7.72
N ALA A 149 11.27 -3.11 -6.44
CA ALA A 149 12.65 -2.79 -6.04
C ALA A 149 13.68 -3.76 -6.64
N LEU A 150 13.33 -5.05 -6.69
CA LEU A 150 14.16 -6.09 -7.32
C LEU A 150 14.32 -5.86 -8.83
N ARG A 151 13.25 -5.54 -9.54
CA ARG A 151 13.29 -5.23 -10.98
C ARG A 151 14.11 -3.97 -11.28
N LEU A 152 13.89 -2.90 -10.52
CA LEU A 152 14.65 -1.65 -10.63
C LEU A 152 16.16 -1.89 -10.37
N LYS A 153 16.50 -2.76 -9.43
CA LYS A 153 17.88 -3.18 -9.16
C LYS A 153 18.48 -3.94 -10.32
N ALA A 154 17.78 -4.96 -10.83
CA ALA A 154 18.25 -5.77 -11.94
C ALA A 154 18.47 -4.93 -13.21
N ALA A 155 17.64 -3.91 -13.43
CA ALA A 155 17.78 -2.96 -14.54
C ALA A 155 18.88 -1.90 -14.34
N GLY A 156 19.44 -1.76 -13.14
CA GLY A 156 20.39 -0.69 -12.82
C GLY A 156 19.79 0.72 -12.95
N ALA A 157 18.47 0.87 -12.77
CA ALA A 157 17.76 2.12 -13.06
C ALA A 157 17.90 3.16 -11.93
N TRP A 158 17.29 2.88 -10.77
CA TRP A 158 17.39 3.67 -9.54
C TRP A 158 16.99 2.78 -8.36
N GLN A 159 17.20 3.23 -7.12
CA GLN A 159 16.80 2.49 -5.91
C GLN A 159 16.00 3.40 -4.99
N PRO A 160 14.91 2.91 -4.38
CA PRO A 160 14.26 3.63 -3.30
C PRO A 160 15.18 3.66 -2.07
N ALA A 161 14.94 4.60 -1.17
CA ALA A 161 15.71 4.76 0.05
C ALA A 161 15.37 3.70 1.12
N GLN A 162 14.18 3.10 1.07
CA GLN A 162 13.78 1.96 1.90
C GLN A 162 12.53 1.26 1.31
N LEU A 163 12.25 0.06 1.80
CA LEU A 163 11.01 -0.69 1.56
C LEU A 163 10.24 -0.87 2.87
N ILE A 164 8.91 -0.72 2.82
CA ILE A 164 8.02 -1.07 3.93
C ILE A 164 6.98 -2.07 3.44
N LEU A 165 7.09 -3.31 3.90
CA LEU A 165 6.28 -4.43 3.46
C LEU A 165 5.31 -4.81 4.58
N ILE A 166 4.01 -4.52 4.39
CA ILE A 166 2.99 -4.75 5.40
C ILE A 166 2.31 -6.09 5.10
N TYR A 167 2.53 -7.09 5.95
CA TYR A 167 2.04 -8.49 5.82
C TYR A 167 2.06 -9.02 4.37
N PRO A 168 3.21 -8.99 3.68
CA PRO A 168 3.29 -9.20 2.24
C PRO A 168 2.94 -10.64 1.81
N MET A 169 2.34 -10.76 0.62
CA MET A 169 2.14 -12.04 -0.10
C MET A 169 3.44 -12.40 -0.85
N LEU A 170 4.09 -13.54 -0.60
CA LEU A 170 5.46 -13.79 -1.11
C LEU A 170 5.71 -15.18 -1.69
N ASP A 171 4.82 -16.16 -1.46
CA ASP A 171 4.93 -17.49 -2.04
C ASP A 171 3.56 -18.08 -2.42
N THR A 172 3.30 -18.17 -3.72
CA THR A 172 2.03 -18.68 -4.23
C THR A 172 1.85 -20.19 -4.03
N THR A 173 2.89 -20.91 -3.59
CA THR A 173 2.77 -22.33 -3.23
C THR A 173 1.96 -22.56 -1.94
N ALA A 174 1.80 -21.52 -1.10
CA ALA A 174 1.07 -21.56 0.17
C ALA A 174 1.48 -22.77 1.04
N SER A 175 2.78 -23.06 1.09
CA SER A 175 3.33 -24.29 1.68
C SER A 175 3.73 -24.16 3.15
N MET A 176 3.73 -22.95 3.69
CA MET A 176 4.21 -22.67 5.06
C MET A 176 3.19 -23.04 6.14
N ALA A 177 3.69 -23.29 7.36
CA ALA A 177 2.88 -23.76 8.49
C ALA A 177 1.80 -22.75 8.92
N SER A 178 2.05 -21.45 8.82
CA SER A 178 1.05 -20.41 9.13
C SER A 178 -0.22 -20.52 8.27
N TYR A 179 -0.14 -21.02 7.04
CA TYR A 179 -1.35 -21.29 6.26
C TYR A 179 -2.23 -22.38 6.85
N ALA A 180 -1.65 -23.34 7.57
CA ALA A 180 -2.43 -24.37 8.25
C ALA A 180 -2.93 -23.86 9.61
N SER A 181 -2.07 -23.19 10.39
CA SER A 181 -2.44 -22.75 11.75
C SER A 181 -3.35 -21.52 11.78
N ASN A 182 -3.29 -20.66 10.76
CA ASN A 182 -4.02 -19.39 10.69
C ASN A 182 -4.87 -19.26 9.41
N GLY A 183 -5.02 -20.34 8.64
CA GLY A 183 -5.71 -20.34 7.33
C GLY A 183 -7.23 -20.41 7.41
N GLU A 184 -7.79 -20.70 8.57
CA GLU A 184 -9.21 -20.94 8.81
C GLU A 184 -9.74 -19.94 9.85
N ASP A 185 -11.07 -19.80 9.93
CA ASP A 185 -11.79 -19.03 10.95
C ASP A 185 -11.52 -17.51 11.06
N TYR A 186 -10.54 -16.96 10.32
CA TYR A 186 -10.27 -15.53 10.20
C TYR A 186 -10.84 -14.93 8.90
N ILE A 187 -10.86 -13.58 8.80
CA ILE A 187 -11.41 -12.86 7.65
C ILE A 187 -10.69 -13.26 6.35
N ILE A 188 -9.36 -13.32 6.38
CA ILE A 188 -8.56 -13.80 5.25
C ILE A 188 -8.16 -15.24 5.53
N THR A 189 -8.67 -16.12 4.69
CA THR A 189 -8.44 -17.56 4.76
C THR A 189 -7.41 -18.02 3.72
N ARG A 190 -6.87 -19.23 3.92
CA ARG A 190 -6.05 -19.93 2.92
C ARG A 190 -6.75 -19.96 1.56
N ASP A 191 -8.03 -20.33 1.54
CA ASP A 191 -8.81 -20.44 0.30
C ASP A 191 -8.97 -19.10 -0.40
N THR A 192 -9.13 -18.01 0.35
CA THR A 192 -9.22 -16.65 -0.19
C THR A 192 -7.91 -16.23 -0.86
N LEU A 193 -6.77 -16.50 -0.22
CA LEU A 193 -5.45 -16.21 -0.78
C LEU A 193 -5.17 -17.06 -2.03
N LEU A 194 -5.45 -18.36 -1.97
CA LEU A 194 -5.25 -19.28 -3.09
C LEU A 194 -6.13 -18.94 -4.29
N SER A 195 -7.40 -18.56 -4.06
CA SER A 195 -8.29 -18.12 -5.14
C SER A 195 -7.77 -16.84 -5.81
N GLY A 196 -7.25 -15.90 -5.03
CA GLY A 196 -6.61 -14.70 -5.56
C GLY A 196 -5.37 -15.00 -6.39
N TYR A 197 -4.50 -15.90 -5.91
CA TYR A 197 -3.35 -16.38 -6.68
C TYR A 197 -3.79 -17.08 -7.98
N GLU A 198 -4.78 -17.97 -7.93
CA GLU A 198 -5.28 -18.69 -9.11
C GLU A 198 -5.78 -17.72 -10.19
N MET A 199 -6.61 -16.74 -9.80
CA MET A 199 -7.12 -15.71 -10.71
C MET A 199 -5.99 -14.87 -11.31
N TYR A 200 -4.97 -14.54 -10.52
CA TYR A 200 -3.89 -13.67 -10.96
C TYR A 200 -2.83 -14.40 -11.79
N LEU A 201 -2.38 -15.58 -11.39
CA LEU A 201 -1.29 -16.30 -12.04
C LEU A 201 -1.66 -16.81 -13.44
N ALA A 202 -2.94 -17.11 -13.69
CA ALA A 202 -3.39 -17.79 -14.89
C ALA A 202 -2.55 -19.06 -15.17
N ALA A 203 -1.69 -19.06 -16.19
CA ALA A 203 -0.82 -20.19 -16.54
C ALA A 203 0.60 -20.10 -15.95
N THR A 204 0.89 -19.06 -15.17
CA THR A 204 2.24 -18.82 -14.61
C THR A 204 2.57 -19.87 -13.54
N PRO A 205 3.78 -20.48 -13.57
CA PRO A 205 4.19 -21.41 -12.54
C PRO A 205 4.19 -20.76 -11.15
N ALA A 206 3.71 -21.48 -10.14
CA ALA A 206 3.67 -21.01 -8.75
C ALA A 206 5.07 -20.66 -8.20
N THR A 207 6.14 -21.18 -8.78
CA THR A 207 7.53 -20.88 -8.37
C THR A 207 8.19 -19.80 -9.23
N HIS A 208 7.45 -19.13 -10.12
CA HIS A 208 8.01 -18.04 -10.91
C HIS A 208 8.58 -16.95 -9.99
N PRO A 209 9.84 -16.51 -10.18
CA PRO A 209 10.56 -15.69 -9.20
C PRO A 209 9.88 -14.34 -8.90
N ASP A 210 9.20 -13.74 -9.87
CA ASP A 210 8.42 -12.52 -9.61
C ASP A 210 7.08 -12.82 -8.91
N ALA A 211 6.45 -13.97 -9.17
CA ALA A 211 5.18 -14.33 -8.54
C ALA A 211 5.37 -14.84 -7.11
N SER A 212 6.51 -15.47 -6.83
CA SER A 212 6.89 -16.00 -5.53
C SER A 212 8.33 -15.58 -5.23
N PRO A 213 8.57 -14.32 -4.79
CA PRO A 213 9.91 -13.81 -4.54
C PRO A 213 10.72 -14.61 -3.52
N LEU A 214 10.09 -15.46 -2.69
CA LEU A 214 10.82 -16.41 -1.84
C LEU A 214 11.60 -17.50 -2.60
N TRP A 215 11.50 -17.58 -3.93
CA TRP A 215 12.31 -18.46 -4.77
C TRP A 215 13.50 -17.75 -5.43
N ARG A 216 13.65 -16.44 -5.18
CA ARG A 216 14.77 -15.64 -5.69
C ARG A 216 15.98 -15.71 -4.79
N GLU A 217 17.19 -15.60 -5.35
CA GLU A 217 18.46 -15.54 -4.60
C GLU A 217 19.19 -14.20 -4.77
N ASP A 218 18.53 -13.21 -5.38
CA ASP A 218 19.12 -11.93 -5.77
C ASP A 218 18.65 -10.78 -4.87
N PHE A 219 18.62 -10.93 -3.54
CA PHE A 219 18.24 -9.84 -2.62
C PHE A 219 19.39 -8.88 -2.29
N HIS A 220 20.64 -9.34 -2.27
CA HIS A 220 21.82 -8.50 -1.99
C HIS A 220 21.80 -7.17 -2.79
N GLY A 221 22.04 -6.05 -2.11
CA GLY A 221 22.02 -4.71 -2.71
C GLY A 221 20.63 -4.07 -2.80
N LEU A 222 19.58 -4.69 -2.24
CA LEU A 222 18.33 -3.98 -1.91
C LEU A 222 18.57 -2.93 -0.81
N PRO A 223 17.75 -1.87 -0.74
CA PRO A 223 17.82 -0.87 0.31
C PRO A 223 17.24 -1.44 1.62
N PRO A 224 17.32 -0.70 2.75
CA PRO A 224 16.76 -1.16 4.01
C PRO A 224 15.30 -1.59 3.89
N VAL A 225 14.95 -2.72 4.50
CA VAL A 225 13.60 -3.31 4.42
C VAL A 225 13.00 -3.42 5.82
N HIS A 226 11.82 -2.85 6.01
CA HIS A 226 10.99 -3.11 7.18
C HIS A 226 9.82 -4.02 6.80
N ILE A 227 9.65 -5.11 7.54
CA ILE A 227 8.58 -6.09 7.36
C ILE A 227 7.68 -6.07 8.59
N LEU A 228 6.38 -5.92 8.38
CA LEU A 228 5.37 -6.06 9.40
C LEU A 228 4.63 -7.38 9.19
N THR A 229 4.44 -8.19 10.22
CA THR A 229 3.60 -9.40 10.17
C THR A 229 2.52 -9.37 11.23
N ALA A 230 1.45 -10.14 11.03
CA ALA A 230 0.37 -10.32 11.99
C ALA A 230 0.41 -11.74 12.58
N GLU A 231 0.12 -11.89 13.87
CA GLU A 231 0.19 -13.18 14.56
C GLU A 231 -0.77 -14.23 13.97
N PHE A 232 -1.99 -13.82 13.67
CA PHE A 232 -3.07 -14.65 13.12
C PHE A 232 -3.26 -14.38 11.63
N ASP A 233 -2.17 -14.51 10.87
CA ASP A 233 -2.13 -14.32 9.43
C ASP A 233 -1.58 -15.59 8.75
N PRO A 234 -2.24 -16.12 7.71
CA PRO A 234 -1.68 -17.19 6.88
C PRO A 234 -0.30 -16.85 6.29
N LEU A 235 -0.03 -15.58 5.98
CA LEU A 235 1.20 -15.10 5.36
C LEU A 235 2.33 -14.82 6.35
N ARG A 236 2.07 -14.96 7.66
CA ARG A 236 3.02 -14.61 8.72
C ARG A 236 4.41 -15.20 8.49
N ASP A 237 4.47 -16.51 8.24
CA ASP A 237 5.75 -17.20 8.12
C ASP A 237 6.50 -16.76 6.85
N GLU A 238 5.79 -16.37 5.78
CA GLU A 238 6.43 -15.91 4.54
C GLU A 238 7.21 -14.62 4.76
N GLY A 239 6.61 -13.65 5.46
CA GLY A 239 7.27 -12.40 5.81
C GLY A 239 8.49 -12.61 6.70
N GLU A 240 8.41 -13.55 7.64
CA GLU A 240 9.52 -13.87 8.56
C GLU A 240 10.63 -14.71 7.91
N VAL A 241 10.29 -15.52 6.90
CA VAL A 241 11.26 -16.18 6.03
C VAL A 241 11.98 -15.13 5.18
N LEU A 242 11.26 -14.21 4.54
CA LEU A 242 11.86 -13.13 3.76
C LEU A 242 12.87 -12.34 4.59
N TYR A 243 12.49 -11.96 5.81
CA TYR A 243 13.39 -11.26 6.73
C TYR A 243 14.72 -11.98 6.93
N ARG A 244 14.68 -13.29 7.20
CA ARG A 244 15.90 -14.10 7.37
C ARG A 244 16.74 -14.13 6.11
N ARG A 245 16.12 -14.34 4.95
CA ARG A 245 16.82 -14.37 3.65
C ARG A 245 17.45 -13.03 3.28
N LEU A 246 16.80 -11.91 3.59
CA LEU A 246 17.37 -10.57 3.42
C LEU A 246 18.62 -10.38 4.29
N MET A 247 18.54 -10.75 5.57
CA MET A 247 19.67 -10.66 6.50
C MET A 247 20.85 -11.55 6.07
N GLU A 248 20.57 -12.79 5.64
CA GLU A 248 21.58 -13.72 5.12
C GLU A 248 22.31 -13.18 3.88
N GLN A 249 21.65 -12.34 3.10
CA GLN A 249 22.22 -11.68 1.92
C GLN A 249 22.73 -10.26 2.19
N GLY A 250 22.89 -9.88 3.46
CA GLY A 250 23.50 -8.61 3.87
C GLY A 250 22.63 -7.38 3.65
N VAL A 251 21.32 -7.54 3.49
CA VAL A 251 20.37 -6.42 3.40
C VAL A 251 20.00 -5.97 4.81
N GLU A 252 20.15 -4.68 5.11
CA GLU A 252 19.67 -4.11 6.37
C GLU A 252 18.16 -4.33 6.47
N SER A 253 17.72 -5.05 7.49
CA SER A 253 16.30 -5.41 7.60
C SER A 253 15.82 -5.43 9.04
N SER A 254 14.52 -5.18 9.21
CA SER A 254 13.81 -5.38 10.48
C SER A 254 12.48 -6.08 10.22
N CYS A 255 12.05 -6.91 11.16
CA CYS A 255 10.77 -7.59 11.10
C CYS A 255 10.04 -7.44 12.44
N GLN A 256 8.79 -6.98 12.41
CA GLN A 256 7.96 -6.80 13.59
C GLN A 256 6.64 -7.54 13.45
N ARG A 257 6.46 -8.55 14.29
CA ARG A 257 5.17 -9.23 14.45
C ARG A 257 4.29 -8.46 15.41
N TYR A 258 3.07 -8.12 14.98
CA TYR A 258 2.03 -7.60 15.84
C TYR A 258 1.20 -8.76 16.39
N LEU A 259 1.08 -8.82 17.72
CA LEU A 259 0.33 -9.87 18.42
C LEU A 259 -1.16 -9.50 18.54
N GLY A 260 -2.02 -10.51 18.59
CA GLY A 260 -3.46 -10.36 18.75
C GLY A 260 -4.20 -9.81 17.52
N VAL A 261 -3.55 -9.77 16.35
CA VAL A 261 -4.10 -9.20 15.12
C VAL A 261 -4.09 -10.18 13.96
N ILE A 262 -4.99 -9.94 13.01
CA ILE A 262 -5.21 -10.72 11.80
C ILE A 262 -4.62 -10.03 10.56
N HIS A 263 -4.58 -10.72 9.42
CA HIS A 263 -4.31 -10.08 8.14
C HIS A 263 -5.24 -8.88 7.88
N GLY A 264 -4.70 -7.82 7.28
CA GLY A 264 -5.48 -6.61 6.97
C GLY A 264 -5.73 -5.69 8.18
N PHE A 265 -5.22 -6.00 9.37
CA PHE A 265 -5.48 -5.20 10.57
C PHE A 265 -5.03 -3.73 10.44
N PHE A 266 -4.04 -3.43 9.59
CA PHE A 266 -3.57 -2.07 9.32
C PHE A 266 -4.70 -1.14 8.87
N GLN A 267 -5.74 -1.70 8.25
CA GLN A 267 -6.90 -0.96 7.80
C GLN A 267 -7.90 -0.63 8.94
N LEU A 268 -7.78 -1.29 10.09
CA LEU A 268 -8.75 -1.27 11.20
C LEU A 268 -8.45 -0.19 12.26
N GLY A 269 -7.78 0.90 11.89
CA GLY A 269 -7.41 1.99 12.81
C GLY A 269 -8.59 2.66 13.53
N GLY A 270 -9.82 2.52 13.03
CA GLY A 270 -11.02 2.99 13.72
C GLY A 270 -11.30 2.23 15.03
N VAL A 271 -10.96 0.94 15.11
CA VAL A 271 -11.39 0.03 16.19
C VAL A 271 -10.25 -0.74 16.85
N SER A 272 -9.07 -0.81 16.25
CA SER A 272 -7.91 -1.54 16.78
C SER A 272 -6.80 -0.59 17.23
N HIS A 273 -6.35 -0.74 18.48
CA HIS A 273 -5.19 -0.01 18.99
C HIS A 273 -3.90 -0.42 18.28
N ALA A 274 -3.69 -1.73 18.09
CA ALA A 274 -2.54 -2.25 17.35
C ALA A 274 -2.47 -1.70 15.92
N ALA A 275 -3.61 -1.50 15.25
CA ALA A 275 -3.64 -0.87 13.92
C ALA A 275 -3.20 0.60 13.94
N ARG A 276 -3.59 1.36 14.97
CA ARG A 276 -3.14 2.76 15.14
C ARG A 276 -1.66 2.84 15.46
N ASP A 277 -1.15 1.91 16.27
CA ASP A 277 0.26 1.85 16.62
C ASP A 277 1.11 1.46 15.39
N ALA A 278 0.66 0.47 14.62
CA ALA A 278 1.28 0.12 13.34
C ALA A 278 1.30 1.30 12.35
N MET A 279 0.18 2.02 12.20
CA MET A 279 0.12 3.22 11.36
C MET A 279 1.16 4.27 11.77
N ARG A 280 1.32 4.50 13.08
CA ARG A 280 2.30 5.47 13.61
C ARG A 280 3.73 5.02 13.43
N ASP A 281 4.02 3.73 13.64
CA ASP A 281 5.35 3.16 13.40
C ASP A 281 5.74 3.27 11.92
N ILE A 282 4.87 2.84 11.01
CA ILE A 282 5.12 2.96 9.57
C ILE A 282 5.29 4.43 9.15
N ALA A 283 4.44 5.32 9.64
CA ALA A 283 4.55 6.75 9.35
C ALA A 283 5.88 7.35 9.86
N TRP A 284 6.32 6.95 11.06
CA TRP A 284 7.59 7.40 11.63
C TRP A 284 8.79 6.93 10.80
N ARG A 285 8.82 5.65 10.40
CA ARG A 285 9.86 5.07 9.52
C ARG A 285 9.89 5.78 8.17
N ALA A 286 8.73 6.03 7.58
CA ALA A 286 8.64 6.69 6.28
C ALA A 286 9.10 8.16 6.31
N ALA A 287 9.00 8.84 7.45
CA ALA A 287 9.46 10.21 7.61
C ALA A 287 11.00 10.35 7.59
N SER A 288 11.75 9.28 7.85
CA SER A 288 13.22 9.30 7.92
C SER A 288 13.85 8.11 7.17
N PRO A 289 13.63 7.97 5.85
CA PRO A 289 14.16 6.84 5.08
C PRO A 289 15.70 6.86 5.09
N GLY A 290 16.31 5.69 5.29
CA GLY A 290 17.76 5.51 5.28
C GLY A 290 18.51 6.05 6.51
N ARG A 291 17.81 6.24 7.65
CA ARG A 291 18.39 6.60 8.95
C ARG A 291 17.97 5.64 10.05
#